data_AF-A0A0D8ZPC5-F1
#
_entry.id   AF-A0A0D8ZPC5-F1
#
_cell.length_a   1.000
_cell.length_b   1.000
_cell.length_c   1.000
_cell.angle_alpha   90.00
_cell.angle_beta   90.00
_cell.angle_gamma   90.00
#
_symmetry.space_group_name_H-M   'P 1'
#
loop_
_entity.id
_entity.type
_entity.pdbx_description
1 polymer ?
#
loop_
_entity_poly.entity_id
_entity_poly.type
_entity_poly.pdbx_seq_one_letter_code
_entity_poly.pdbx_strand_id
1 'polypeptide(L)'
;MINMLTTSEPKSNPLHRLARFVSTEAAAVMFDIQQAEIYRVERWANIVYVHAKGISRFVSYADFPPSLAVASPTDKDFSYWRRRWKKRQQEQQKRQAPPFWIEFFARKLDSAISIVDLRTWGELIGTIKFSFREDSLQLLRASYSDRQFLLL
;
A
#
# COMPACT_ATOMS: atom_id res chain seq x y z
N MET A 1 20.00 -14.36 -49.64
CA MET A 1 19.76 -13.16 -48.81
C MET A 1 19.12 -13.62 -47.51
N ILE A 2 19.80 -13.47 -46.37
CA ILE A 2 19.26 -13.82 -45.06
C ILE A 2 18.63 -12.55 -44.49
N ASN A 3 17.31 -12.52 -44.33
CA ASN A 3 16.64 -11.44 -43.61
C ASN A 3 16.94 -11.59 -42.12
N MET A 4 17.85 -10.75 -41.62
CA MET A 4 18.00 -10.45 -40.20
C MET A 4 16.69 -9.79 -39.72
N LEU A 5 15.83 -10.58 -39.07
CA LEU A 5 14.74 -10.05 -38.27
C LEU A 5 15.38 -9.37 -37.06
N THR A 6 15.48 -8.04 -37.11
CA THR A 6 15.82 -7.22 -35.95
C THR A 6 14.70 -7.40 -34.92
N THR A 7 14.94 -8.24 -33.91
CA THR A 7 14.09 -8.30 -32.71
C THR A 7 14.15 -6.93 -32.05
N SER A 8 13.14 -6.09 -32.28
CA SER A 8 12.96 -4.88 -31.50
C SER A 8 12.73 -5.31 -30.05
N GLU A 9 13.62 -4.94 -29.13
CA GLU A 9 13.40 -5.16 -27.72
C GLU A 9 12.02 -4.60 -27.33
N PRO A 10 11.17 -5.37 -26.64
CA PRO A 10 9.86 -4.88 -26.25
C PRO A 10 10.07 -3.66 -25.34
N LYS A 11 9.65 -2.47 -25.79
CA LYS A 11 9.59 -1.27 -24.97
C LYS A 11 8.75 -1.61 -23.74
N SER A 12 9.41 -1.82 -22.60
CA SER A 12 8.70 -2.06 -21.35
C SER A 12 7.84 -0.83 -21.05
N ASN A 13 6.54 -1.04 -20.86
CA ASN A 13 5.64 0.05 -20.53
C ASN A 13 6.05 0.58 -19.16
N PRO A 14 6.27 1.91 -18.99
CA PRO A 14 6.71 2.44 -17.72
C PRO A 14 5.69 2.10 -16.64
N LEU A 15 6.18 1.61 -15.49
CA LEU A 15 5.31 1.27 -14.38
C LEU A 15 4.58 2.52 -13.88
N HIS A 16 3.32 2.31 -13.48
CA HIS A 16 2.55 3.35 -12.81
C HIS A 16 3.30 3.89 -11.58
N ARG A 17 3.24 5.20 -11.33
CA ARG A 17 3.95 5.86 -10.20
C ARG A 17 3.68 5.23 -8.83
N LEU A 18 2.45 4.77 -8.59
CA LEU A 18 2.06 4.10 -7.34
C LEU A 18 2.69 2.70 -7.18
N ALA A 19 3.34 2.15 -8.20
CA ALA A 19 4.02 0.85 -8.13
C ALA A 19 5.13 0.80 -7.07
N ARG A 20 5.67 1.96 -6.68
CA ARG A 20 6.66 2.06 -5.60
C ARG A 20 6.11 1.68 -4.22
N PHE A 21 4.79 1.71 -4.02
CA PHE A 21 4.15 1.36 -2.75
C PHE A 21 3.80 -0.12 -2.64
N VAL A 22 4.07 -0.92 -3.67
CA VAL A 22 3.76 -2.35 -3.65
C VAL A 22 4.80 -3.08 -2.81
N SER A 23 4.35 -3.77 -1.77
CA SER A 23 5.17 -4.65 -0.95
C SER A 23 4.46 -5.98 -0.69
N THR A 24 5.26 -7.04 -0.49
CA THR A 24 4.77 -8.37 -0.09
C THR A 24 3.99 -8.30 1.22
N GLU A 25 4.47 -7.51 2.18
CA GLU A 25 3.79 -7.30 3.45
C GLU A 25 2.41 -6.66 3.29
N ALA A 26 2.29 -5.60 2.49
CA ALA A 26 0.99 -4.96 2.25
C ALA A 26 0.03 -5.91 1.52
N ALA A 27 0.53 -6.74 0.60
CA ALA A 27 -0.25 -7.79 -0.04
C ALA A 27 -0.70 -8.87 0.98
N ALA A 28 0.16 -9.25 1.92
CA ALA A 28 -0.16 -10.22 2.96
C ALA A 28 -1.30 -9.71 3.86
N VAL A 29 -1.22 -8.45 4.31
CA VAL A 29 -2.29 -7.82 5.08
C VAL A 29 -3.57 -7.65 4.26
N MET A 30 -3.45 -7.27 2.98
CA MET A 30 -4.60 -7.10 2.08
C MET A 30 -5.42 -8.39 1.91
N PHE A 31 -4.76 -9.55 1.90
CA PHE A 31 -5.39 -10.85 1.70
C PHE A 31 -5.54 -11.67 2.98
N ASP A 32 -5.16 -11.12 4.13
CA ASP A 32 -5.20 -11.79 5.43
C ASP A 32 -4.49 -13.15 5.43
N ILE A 33 -3.24 -13.16 4.94
CA ILE A 33 -2.37 -14.34 4.87
C ILE A 33 -0.99 -14.04 5.45
N GLN A 34 -0.20 -15.08 5.70
CA GLN A 34 1.20 -14.89 6.07
C GLN A 34 2.05 -14.49 4.85
N GLN A 35 3.09 -13.68 5.05
CA GLN A 35 4.01 -13.33 3.96
C GLN A 35 4.67 -14.56 3.33
N ALA A 36 4.96 -15.60 4.12
CA ALA A 36 5.52 -16.86 3.64
C ALA A 36 4.58 -17.63 2.69
N GLU A 37 3.28 -17.32 2.70
CA GLU A 37 2.30 -17.93 1.80
C GLU A 37 2.20 -17.19 0.46
N ILE A 38 2.92 -16.09 0.27
CA ILE A 38 3.00 -15.35 -1.00
C ILE A 38 4.11 -15.91 -1.87
N TYR A 39 3.72 -16.45 -3.03
CA TYR A 39 4.66 -17.00 -4.01
C TYR A 39 5.29 -15.90 -4.88
N ARG A 40 4.49 -14.89 -5.27
CA ARG A 40 4.97 -13.76 -6.10
C ARG A 40 4.04 -12.55 -6.03
N VAL A 41 4.66 -11.38 -6.14
CA VAL A 41 4.00 -10.08 -6.34
C VAL A 41 4.62 -9.43 -7.58
N GLU A 42 3.89 -9.46 -8.69
CA GLU A 42 4.37 -8.93 -9.96
C GLU A 42 3.76 -7.56 -10.25
N ARG A 43 4.60 -6.62 -10.63
CA ARG A 43 4.22 -5.25 -10.99
C ARG A 43 4.12 -5.17 -12.50
N TRP A 44 2.92 -5.08 -13.03
CA TRP A 44 2.66 -4.90 -14.46
C TRP A 44 2.33 -3.42 -14.74
N ALA A 45 2.22 -3.00 -16.00
CA ALA A 45 2.11 -1.59 -16.38
C ALA A 45 1.15 -0.76 -15.50
N ASN A 46 -0.07 -1.27 -15.24
CA ASN A 46 -1.11 -0.56 -14.49
C ASN A 46 -1.75 -1.36 -13.36
N ILE A 47 -1.26 -2.58 -13.10
CA ILE A 47 -1.88 -3.52 -12.17
C ILE A 47 -0.81 -4.34 -11.46
N VAL A 48 -1.15 -4.84 -10.28
CA VAL A 48 -0.33 -5.80 -9.54
C VAL A 48 -0.99 -7.16 -9.63
N TYR A 49 -0.21 -8.18 -9.96
CA TYR A 49 -0.63 -9.56 -9.85
C TYR A 49 -0.06 -10.16 -8.57
N VAL A 50 -0.94 -10.69 -7.71
CA VAL A 50 -0.57 -11.38 -6.48
C VAL A 50 -0.97 -12.84 -6.61
N HIS A 51 0.02 -13.72 -6.44
CA HIS A 51 -0.18 -15.16 -6.40
C HIS A 51 0.38 -15.69 -5.08
N ALA A 52 -0.48 -16.34 -4.34
CA ALA A 52 -0.24 -16.87 -3.00
C ALA A 52 -1.06 -18.14 -2.80
N LYS A 53 -0.87 -18.82 -1.67
CA LYS A 53 -1.65 -20.01 -1.33
C LYS A 53 -3.15 -19.71 -1.36
N GLY A 54 -3.88 -20.38 -2.26
CA GLY A 54 -5.31 -20.19 -2.45
C GLY A 54 -5.73 -18.84 -3.07
N ILE A 55 -4.78 -18.00 -3.51
CA ILE A 55 -5.05 -16.65 -4.05
C ILE A 55 -4.34 -16.47 -5.39
N SER A 56 -5.10 -16.08 -6.41
CA SER A 56 -4.60 -15.57 -7.68
C SER A 56 -5.44 -14.36 -8.07
N ARG A 57 -4.91 -13.15 -7.87
CA ARG A 57 -5.68 -11.92 -8.02
C ARG A 57 -4.90 -10.78 -8.64
N PHE A 58 -5.61 -10.01 -9.45
CA PHE A 58 -5.15 -8.72 -9.96
C PHE A 58 -5.73 -7.59 -9.11
N VAL A 59 -4.88 -6.69 -8.62
CA VAL A 59 -5.25 -5.57 -7.75
C VAL A 59 -4.65 -4.25 -8.25
N SER A 60 -5.32 -3.14 -7.97
CA SER A 60 -4.83 -1.84 -8.41
C SER A 60 -3.66 -1.38 -7.55
N TYR A 61 -2.71 -0.67 -8.16
CA TYR A 61 -1.70 0.06 -7.39
C TYR A 61 -2.30 1.05 -6.37
N ALA A 62 -3.49 1.59 -6.66
CA ALA A 62 -4.21 2.49 -5.77
C ALA A 62 -4.89 1.77 -4.59
N ASP A 63 -4.79 0.45 -4.49
CA ASP A 63 -5.26 -0.30 -3.35
C ASP A 63 -4.13 -0.45 -2.28
N PHE A 64 -2.85 -0.23 -2.61
CA PHE A 64 -1.72 -0.35 -1.67
C PHE A 64 -1.46 0.94 -0.85
N PRO A 65 -1.17 0.82 0.46
CA PRO A 65 -0.81 1.93 1.33
C PRO A 65 0.60 2.46 1.03
N PRO A 66 0.89 3.75 1.28
CA PRO A 66 2.26 4.23 1.25
C PRO A 66 3.13 3.60 2.34
N SER A 67 4.44 3.61 2.12
CA SER A 67 5.44 3.02 3.02
C SER A 67 6.66 3.93 3.17
N LEU A 68 7.36 3.84 4.30
CA LEU A 68 8.61 4.57 4.55
C LEU A 68 9.82 4.05 3.74
N ALA A 69 9.72 2.86 3.13
CA ALA A 69 10.80 2.28 2.33
C ALA A 69 11.04 3.00 0.98
N VAL A 70 10.18 3.96 0.62
CA VAL A 70 10.24 4.72 -0.64
C VAL A 70 9.91 6.19 -0.39
N ALA A 71 10.11 7.02 -1.42
CA ALA A 71 9.76 8.44 -1.35
C ALA A 71 8.30 8.67 -0.94
N SER A 72 8.11 9.61 -0.01
CA SER A 72 6.82 10.01 0.56
C SER A 72 5.77 10.28 -0.52
N PRO A 73 4.48 10.05 -0.21
CA PRO A 73 3.43 10.31 -1.17
C PRO A 73 3.29 11.81 -1.45
N THR A 74 2.90 12.11 -2.68
CA THR A 74 2.71 13.46 -3.21
C THR A 74 1.23 13.71 -3.49
N ASP A 75 0.84 14.96 -3.74
CA ASP A 75 -0.54 15.32 -4.13
C ASP A 75 -1.04 14.55 -5.35
N LYS A 76 -0.14 14.23 -6.27
CA LYS A 76 -0.45 13.41 -7.44
C LYS A 76 -0.84 11.98 -7.04
N ASP A 77 -0.16 11.39 -6.06
CA ASP A 77 -0.50 10.07 -5.52
C ASP A 77 -1.87 10.10 -4.84
N PHE A 78 -2.13 11.15 -4.03
CA PHE A 78 -3.43 11.36 -3.41
C PHE A 78 -4.57 11.48 -4.43
N SER A 79 -4.31 12.08 -5.59
CA SER A 79 -5.30 12.18 -6.67
C SER A 79 -5.70 10.81 -7.24
N TYR A 80 -4.74 9.90 -7.40
CA TYR A 80 -5.00 8.54 -7.89
C TYR A 80 -5.82 7.73 -6.89
N TRP A 81 -5.45 7.77 -5.62
CA TRP A 81 -6.21 7.13 -4.54
C TRP A 81 -7.65 7.65 -4.48
N ARG A 82 -7.84 8.97 -4.43
CA ARG A 82 -9.18 9.59 -4.40
C ARG A 82 -10.00 9.20 -5.63
N ARG A 83 -9.40 9.16 -6.83
CA ARG A 83 -10.11 8.75 -8.06
C ARG A 83 -10.56 7.30 -7.99
N ARG A 84 -9.72 6.40 -7.44
CA ARG A 84 -10.06 4.99 -7.24
C ARG A 84 -11.20 4.82 -6.23
N TRP A 85 -11.10 5.46 -5.07
CA TRP A 85 -12.06 5.31 -3.97
C TRP A 85 -13.42 5.94 -4.27
N LYS A 86 -13.47 6.98 -5.12
CA LYS A 86 -14.74 7.52 -5.65
C LYS A 86 -15.53 6.52 -6.48
N LYS A 87 -14.86 5.57 -7.14
CA LYS A 87 -15.48 4.54 -7.99
C LYS A 87 -15.95 3.31 -7.21
N ARG A 88 -15.66 3.21 -5.91
CA ARG A 88 -16.14 2.08 -5.08
C ARG A 88 -17.63 2.24 -4.83
N GLN A 89 -18.38 1.16 -5.03
CA GLN A 89 -19.84 1.19 -4.97
C GLN A 89 -20.40 1.15 -3.55
N GLN A 90 -19.66 0.57 -2.60
CA GLN A 90 -20.10 0.51 -1.21
C GLN A 90 -19.99 1.89 -0.57
N GLU A 91 -21.14 2.44 -0.15
CA GLU A 91 -21.22 3.78 0.44
C GLU A 91 -20.35 3.94 1.67
N GLN A 92 -20.28 2.90 2.52
CA GLN A 92 -19.45 2.89 3.72
C GLN A 92 -17.94 2.99 3.44
N GLN A 93 -17.50 2.65 2.21
CA GLN A 93 -16.10 2.73 1.77
C GLN A 93 -15.86 3.86 0.77
N LYS A 94 -16.89 4.67 0.49
CA LYS A 94 -16.82 5.72 -0.52
C LYS A 94 -15.85 6.79 -0.05
N ARG A 95 -14.88 7.14 -0.92
CA ARG A 95 -13.84 8.16 -0.67
C ARG A 95 -12.83 7.82 0.44
N GLN A 96 -12.82 6.59 0.97
CA GLN A 96 -11.89 6.14 2.01
C GLN A 96 -10.90 5.10 1.47
N ALA A 97 -9.79 4.95 2.17
CA ALA A 97 -8.85 3.87 1.95
C ALA A 97 -9.52 2.49 2.14
N PRO A 98 -8.99 1.44 1.49
CA PRO A 98 -9.39 0.08 1.82
C PRO A 98 -9.21 -0.22 3.31
N PRO A 99 -10.13 -0.97 3.95
CA PRO A 99 -10.09 -1.25 5.39
C PRO A 99 -8.75 -1.81 5.89
N PHE A 100 -8.09 -2.67 5.09
CA PHE A 100 -6.81 -3.28 5.46
C PHE A 100 -5.67 -2.26 5.68
N TRP A 101 -5.80 -1.01 5.20
CA TRP A 101 -4.80 0.02 5.50
C TRP A 101 -4.67 0.27 7.00
N ILE A 102 -5.79 0.22 7.74
CA ILE A 102 -5.77 0.41 9.19
C ILE A 102 -4.93 -0.68 9.85
N GLU A 103 -5.19 -1.94 9.50
CA GLU A 103 -4.42 -3.08 10.00
C GLU A 103 -2.94 -2.97 9.63
N PHE A 104 -2.63 -2.58 8.39
CA PHE A 104 -1.25 -2.38 7.96
C PHE A 104 -0.53 -1.33 8.80
N PHE A 105 -1.13 -0.16 9.00
CA PHE A 105 -0.50 0.91 9.79
C PHE A 105 -0.45 0.59 11.28
N ALA A 106 -1.46 -0.08 11.83
CA ALA A 106 -1.43 -0.54 13.23
C ALA A 106 -0.24 -1.48 13.47
N ARG A 107 -0.02 -2.47 12.59
CA ARG A 107 1.16 -3.36 12.66
C ARG A 107 2.46 -2.60 12.55
N LYS A 108 2.54 -1.57 11.69
CA LYS A 108 3.74 -0.73 11.56
C LYS A 108 4.06 0.04 12.81
N LEU A 109 3.06 0.68 13.41
CA LEU A 109 3.21 1.38 14.68
C LEU A 109 3.64 0.40 15.78
N ASP A 110 2.96 -0.74 15.92
CA ASP A 110 3.30 -1.75 16.93
C ASP A 110 4.73 -2.32 16.76
N SER A 111 5.17 -2.50 15.52
CA SER A 111 6.52 -3.00 15.21
C SER A 111 7.64 -1.96 15.34
N ALA A 112 7.31 -0.69 15.57
CA ALA A 112 8.30 0.39 15.55
C ALA A 112 9.37 0.18 16.63
N ILE A 113 10.64 0.18 16.25
CA ILE A 113 11.74 -0.22 17.16
C ILE A 113 12.32 0.93 17.98
N SER A 114 11.93 2.17 17.69
CA SER A 114 12.41 3.37 18.37
C SER A 114 11.39 4.49 18.29
N ILE A 115 11.53 5.50 19.15
CA ILE A 115 10.66 6.71 19.12
C ILE A 115 10.77 7.42 17.78
N VAL A 116 11.96 7.46 17.17
CA VAL A 116 12.19 8.10 15.87
C VAL A 116 11.43 7.36 14.76
N ASP A 117 11.52 6.03 14.75
CA ASP A 117 10.79 5.18 13.78
C ASP A 117 9.26 5.33 13.96
N LEU A 118 8.78 5.24 15.20
CA LEU A 118 7.37 5.44 15.54
C LEU A 118 6.87 6.80 15.05
N ARG A 119 7.62 7.87 15.33
CA ARG A 119 7.30 9.23 14.88
C ARG A 119 7.26 9.33 13.37
N THR A 120 8.18 8.70 12.66
CA THR A 120 8.24 8.73 11.20
C THR A 120 7.00 8.07 10.58
N TRP A 121 6.53 6.96 11.16
CA TRP A 121 5.25 6.35 10.77
C TRP A 121 4.05 7.24 11.12
N GLY A 122 4.04 7.86 12.30
CA GLY A 122 2.99 8.80 12.70
C GLY A 122 2.89 10.01 11.77
N GLU A 123 4.02 10.57 11.34
CA GLU A 123 4.09 11.67 10.37
C GLU A 123 3.54 11.24 9.01
N LEU A 124 3.93 10.05 8.51
CA LEU A 124 3.37 9.50 7.27
C LEU A 124 1.83 9.37 7.37
N ILE A 125 1.31 8.77 8.43
CA ILE A 125 -0.14 8.65 8.67
C ILE A 125 -0.80 10.04 8.71
N GLY A 126 -0.16 11.02 9.35
CA GLY A 126 -0.60 12.41 9.37
C GLY A 126 -0.78 13.01 7.98
N THR A 127 0.11 12.72 7.04
CA THR A 127 -0.02 13.20 5.64
C THR A 127 -1.20 12.58 4.90
N ILE A 128 -1.59 11.35 5.24
CA ILE A 128 -2.67 10.62 4.56
C ILE A 128 -3.97 10.54 5.38
N LYS A 129 -4.11 11.31 6.47
CA LYS A 129 -5.28 11.26 7.36
C LYS A 129 -6.63 11.41 6.66
N PHE A 130 -6.66 12.11 5.51
CA PHE A 130 -7.85 12.25 4.66
C PHE A 130 -8.40 10.91 4.13
N SER A 131 -7.58 9.87 4.17
CA SER A 131 -7.91 8.53 3.68
C SER A 131 -8.79 7.75 4.66
N PHE A 132 -8.91 8.22 5.90
CA PHE A 132 -9.54 7.51 6.99
C PHE A 132 -10.74 8.27 7.54
N ARG A 133 -11.64 7.54 8.19
CA ARG A 133 -12.66 8.14 9.05
C ARG A 133 -12.07 8.48 10.41
N GLU A 134 -12.77 9.31 11.17
CA GLU A 134 -12.32 9.72 12.50
C GLU A 134 -12.20 8.53 13.46
N ASP A 135 -13.14 7.58 13.43
CA ASP A 135 -13.08 6.35 14.24
C ASP A 135 -11.83 5.51 13.92
N SER A 136 -11.50 5.36 12.63
CA SER A 136 -10.29 4.64 12.22
C SER A 136 -9.00 5.41 12.58
N LEU A 137 -9.02 6.74 12.54
CA LEU A 137 -7.90 7.57 13.01
C LEU A 137 -7.67 7.44 14.51
N GLN A 138 -8.74 7.35 15.30
CA GLN A 138 -8.63 7.14 16.75
C GLN A 138 -7.96 5.80 17.07
N LEU A 139 -8.26 4.73 16.33
CA LEU A 139 -7.57 3.45 16.48
C LEU A 139 -6.07 3.57 16.24
N LEU A 140 -5.66 4.24 15.14
CA LEU A 140 -4.24 4.44 14.84
C LEU A 140 -3.54 5.34 15.89
N ARG A 141 -4.24 6.35 16.43
CA ARG A 141 -3.70 7.20 17.51
C ARG A 141 -3.51 6.40 18.79
N ALA A 142 -4.45 5.52 19.15
CA ALA A 142 -4.30 4.63 20.29
C ALA A 142 -3.09 3.71 20.11
N SER A 143 -2.94 3.05 18.96
CA SER A 143 -1.76 2.21 18.67
C SER A 143 -0.45 2.99 18.76
N TYR A 144 -0.44 4.26 18.29
CA TYR A 144 0.73 5.13 18.43
C TYR A 144 1.05 5.41 19.91
N SER A 145 0.05 5.82 20.70
CA SER A 145 0.22 6.15 22.12
C SER A 145 0.67 4.94 22.95
N ASP A 146 0.07 3.78 22.71
CA ASP A 146 0.43 2.54 23.40
C ASP A 146 1.89 2.16 23.10
N ARG A 147 2.29 2.22 21.81
CA ARG A 147 3.68 1.95 21.44
C ARG A 147 4.65 2.99 22.01
N GLN A 148 4.26 4.27 21.99
CA GLN A 148 5.09 5.33 22.54
C GLN A 148 5.38 5.11 24.02
N PHE A 149 4.38 4.69 24.79
CA PHE A 149 4.55 4.36 26.21
C PHE A 149 5.54 3.21 26.42
N LEU A 150 5.55 2.20 25.55
CA LEU A 150 6.48 1.06 25.63
C LEU A 150 7.92 1.38 25.22
N LEU A 151 8.14 2.47 24.48
CA LEU A 151 9.46 2.88 23.99
C LEU A 151 10.13 3.98 24.84
N LEU A 152 9.41 4.47 25.87
CA LEU A 152 9.91 5.43 26.87
C LEU A 152 10.46 4.69 28.09
#